data_AF-A0AAN8N526-F1
#
_entry.id   AF-A0AAN8N526-F1
#
_cell.length_a   1.000
_cell.length_b   1.000
_cell.length_c   1.000
_cell.angle_alpha   90.00
_cell.angle_beta   90.00
_cell.angle_gamma   90.00
#
_symmetry.space_group_name_H-M   'P 1'
#
loop_
_entity.id
_entity.type
_entity.pdbx_description
1 polymer ?
#
loop_
_entity_poly.entity_id
_entity_poly.type
_entity_poly.pdbx_seq_one_letter_code
_entity_poly.pdbx_strand_id
1 'polypeptide(L)'
;MQFFTLAGLCAAILPFTTVSAGVITPPWPTEHKELWMGKYTYEDDKFSGEVWTKQMNCGNVPQPLVEVFWAKGDEWQETPLDAKRSWFDSRGNVWYNFAGSAPGATQFYLKLTCLDRVLYDPGNFVNYQIQRD
;
A
#
# COMPACT_ATOMS: atom_id res chain seq x y z
N MET A 1 21.67 -35.31 -56.56
CA MET A 1 20.91 -35.25 -55.30
C MET A 1 21.64 -34.30 -54.36
N GLN A 2 21.11 -33.10 -54.19
CA GLN A 2 21.58 -32.11 -53.22
C GLN A 2 20.39 -31.19 -52.95
N PHE A 3 19.94 -31.10 -51.71
CA PHE A 3 19.37 -29.88 -51.14
C PHE A 3 19.62 -29.86 -49.64
N PHE A 4 20.08 -28.69 -49.20
CA PHE A 4 20.60 -28.33 -47.89
C PHE A 4 19.47 -27.85 -46.96
N THR A 5 19.64 -28.16 -45.67
CA THR A 5 19.28 -27.41 -44.43
C THR A 5 17.98 -26.62 -44.33
N LEU A 6 17.31 -26.74 -43.17
CA LEU A 6 17.11 -25.57 -42.29
C LEU A 6 16.84 -26.00 -40.83
N ALA A 7 17.77 -25.62 -39.95
CA ALA A 7 17.62 -25.73 -38.50
C ALA A 7 16.75 -24.57 -38.00
N GLY A 8 15.63 -24.87 -37.36
CA GLY A 8 14.75 -23.88 -36.75
C GLY A 8 15.29 -23.45 -35.38
N LEU A 9 15.81 -22.23 -35.30
CA LEU A 9 16.06 -21.53 -34.03
C LEU A 9 14.74 -20.95 -33.52
N CYS A 10 14.20 -21.54 -32.46
CA CYS A 10 13.06 -20.98 -31.74
C CYS A 10 13.61 -19.96 -30.73
N ALA A 11 13.55 -18.66 -31.09
CA ALA A 11 13.86 -17.57 -30.17
C ALA A 11 12.69 -17.41 -29.19
N ALA A 12 12.89 -17.81 -27.93
CA ALA A 12 11.96 -17.52 -26.86
C ALA A 12 12.05 -16.03 -26.49
N ILE A 13 11.10 -15.23 -26.98
CA ILE A 13 10.91 -13.85 -26.54
C ILE A 13 10.17 -13.93 -25.21
N LEU A 14 10.88 -13.72 -24.10
CA LEU A 14 10.23 -13.50 -22.81
C LEU A 14 9.55 -12.12 -22.84
N PRO A 15 8.24 -12.01 -22.53
CA PRO A 15 7.62 -10.71 -22.36
C PRO A 15 8.17 -10.10 -21.07
N PHE A 16 9.06 -9.12 -21.19
CA PHE A 16 9.31 -8.17 -20.11
C PHE A 16 8.10 -7.23 -20.06
N THR A 17 7.14 -7.53 -19.18
CA THR A 17 6.11 -6.57 -18.80
C THR A 17 6.79 -5.51 -17.95
N THR A 18 6.95 -4.31 -18.49
CA THR A 18 7.31 -3.13 -17.70
C THR A 18 6.12 -2.78 -16.82
N VAL A 19 6.21 -3.02 -15.52
CA VAL A 19 5.21 -2.53 -14.56
C VAL A 19 5.42 -1.02 -14.46
N SER A 20 4.43 -0.23 -14.85
CA SER A 20 4.50 1.22 -14.71
C SER A 20 4.15 1.58 -13.27
N ALA A 21 5.11 2.12 -12.53
CA ALA A 21 4.89 2.59 -11.15
C ALA A 21 3.94 3.81 -11.13
N GLY A 22 2.66 3.58 -10.88
CA GLY A 22 1.68 4.64 -10.64
C GLY A 22 1.70 5.09 -9.18
N VAL A 23 1.94 6.39 -8.93
CA VAL A 23 1.64 7.00 -7.62
C VAL A 23 0.15 7.31 -7.56
N ILE A 24 -0.57 6.62 -6.67
CA ILE A 24 -2.02 6.83 -6.48
C ILE A 24 -2.23 7.73 -5.27
N THR A 25 -3.06 8.77 -5.45
CA THR A 25 -3.50 9.67 -4.37
C THR A 25 -5.01 9.53 -4.21
N PRO A 26 -5.52 8.90 -3.14
CA PRO A 26 -6.95 8.92 -2.84
C PRO A 26 -7.47 10.37 -2.66
N PRO A 27 -8.80 10.60 -2.80
CA PRO A 27 -9.38 11.90 -2.49
C PRO A 27 -9.12 12.29 -1.03
N TRP A 28 -8.94 13.59 -0.79
CA TRP A 28 -8.75 14.13 0.56
C TRP A 28 -9.90 13.72 1.51
N PRO A 29 -9.60 13.46 2.79
CA PRO A 29 -10.60 13.07 3.76
C PRO A 29 -11.56 14.23 4.06
N THR A 30 -12.81 13.90 4.38
CA THR A 30 -13.75 14.85 4.98
C THR A 30 -13.26 15.28 6.38
N GLU A 31 -13.75 16.40 6.90
CA GLU A 31 -13.29 16.97 8.18
C GLU A 31 -13.44 16.03 9.40
N HIS A 32 -14.26 15.00 9.27
CA HIS A 32 -14.52 14.02 10.33
C HIS A 32 -13.58 12.81 10.31
N LYS A 33 -12.79 12.61 9.25
CA LYS A 33 -11.86 11.47 9.19
C LYS A 33 -10.66 11.73 10.11
N GLU A 34 -10.21 10.67 10.76
CA GLU A 34 -9.09 10.71 11.73
C GLU A 34 -7.91 9.81 11.31
N LEU A 35 -8.16 8.94 10.34
CA LEU A 35 -7.18 8.08 9.67
C LEU A 35 -7.50 8.16 8.18
N TRP A 36 -6.46 8.37 7.35
CA TRP A 36 -6.61 8.51 5.91
C TRP A 36 -5.40 7.99 5.15
N MET A 37 -5.66 7.26 4.06
CA MET A 37 -4.62 6.89 3.10
C MET A 37 -4.27 8.05 2.18
N GLY A 38 -3.03 8.53 2.27
CA GLY A 38 -2.59 9.72 1.54
C GLY A 38 -2.10 9.45 0.13
N LYS A 39 -0.94 8.81 0.00
CA LYS A 39 -0.40 8.40 -1.30
C LYS A 39 0.16 7.01 -1.21
N TYR A 40 0.14 6.26 -2.29
CA TYR A 40 0.77 4.95 -2.32
C TYR A 40 1.24 4.54 -3.70
N THR A 41 2.20 3.62 -3.68
CA THR A 41 2.81 3.03 -4.86
C THR A 41 2.98 1.54 -4.61
N TYR A 42 2.67 0.76 -5.64
CA TYR A 42 2.93 -0.67 -5.67
C TYR A 42 3.75 -1.01 -6.91
N GLU A 43 4.97 -1.49 -6.72
CA GLU A 43 5.93 -1.80 -7.80
C GLU A 43 6.79 -2.98 -7.37
N ASP A 44 7.02 -3.93 -8.27
CA ASP A 44 7.88 -5.11 -8.02
C ASP A 44 7.59 -5.82 -6.69
N ASP A 45 6.31 -6.06 -6.40
CA ASP A 45 5.85 -6.68 -5.15
C ASP A 45 6.24 -5.94 -3.87
N LYS A 46 6.57 -4.65 -4.01
CA LYS A 46 6.80 -3.72 -2.90
C LYS A 46 5.65 -2.74 -2.82
N PHE A 47 5.10 -2.63 -1.62
CA PHE A 47 4.04 -1.69 -1.32
C PHE A 47 4.58 -0.60 -0.40
N SER A 48 4.40 0.65 -0.79
CA SER A 48 4.80 1.81 0.02
C SER A 48 3.78 2.93 -0.06
N GLY A 49 3.81 3.82 0.91
CA GLY A 49 2.90 4.95 0.93
C GLY A 49 2.98 5.80 2.18
N GLU A 50 2.10 6.79 2.20
CA GLU A 50 1.95 7.78 3.25
C GLU A 50 0.55 7.69 3.85
N VAL A 51 0.47 7.62 5.18
CA VAL A 51 -0.76 7.57 5.97
C VAL A 51 -0.86 8.83 6.80
N TRP A 52 -2.00 9.51 6.73
CA TRP A 52 -2.30 10.67 7.54
C TRP A 52 -3.17 10.28 8.73
N THR A 53 -2.92 10.89 9.87
CA THR A 53 -3.75 10.75 11.07
C THR A 53 -4.00 12.12 11.67
N LYS A 54 -5.23 12.39 12.10
CA LYS A 54 -5.52 13.56 12.92
C LYS A 54 -4.67 13.52 14.19
N GLN A 55 -4.27 14.69 14.72
CA GLN A 55 -3.58 14.73 16.00
C GLN A 55 -4.43 14.04 17.09
N MET A 56 -3.86 13.02 17.72
CA MET A 56 -4.51 12.25 18.78
C MET A 56 -3.65 12.25 20.04
N ASN A 57 -4.32 12.27 21.19
CA ASN A 57 -3.68 12.08 22.48
C ASN A 57 -3.74 10.59 22.84
N CYS A 58 -2.61 9.88 22.73
CA CYS A 58 -2.50 8.47 23.11
C CYS A 58 -1.93 8.26 24.51
N GLY A 59 -2.03 9.27 25.39
CA GLY A 59 -1.55 9.20 26.77
C GLY A 59 -0.07 8.82 26.85
N ASN A 60 0.23 7.73 27.54
CA ASN A 60 1.61 7.23 27.74
C ASN A 60 2.16 6.41 26.56
N VAL A 61 1.36 6.17 25.52
CA VAL A 61 1.86 5.49 24.32
C VAL A 61 2.62 6.54 23.49
N PRO A 62 3.90 6.30 23.15
CA PRO A 62 4.72 7.30 22.46
C PRO A 62 4.14 7.72 21.11
N GLN A 63 3.38 6.83 20.46
CA GLN A 63 2.66 7.09 19.22
C GLN A 63 1.58 6.04 18.96
N PRO A 64 0.50 6.39 18.22
CA PRO A 64 -0.39 5.39 17.67
C PRO A 64 0.37 4.33 16.87
N LEU A 65 -0.07 3.08 16.95
CA LEU A 65 0.36 2.02 16.05
C LEU A 65 -0.49 2.12 14.78
N VAL A 66 0.17 2.35 13.64
CA VAL A 66 -0.48 2.45 12.33
C VAL A 66 -0.03 1.27 11.47
N GLU A 67 -0.99 0.46 11.06
CA GLU A 67 -0.80 -0.82 10.39
C GLU A 67 -1.50 -0.79 9.03
N VAL A 68 -0.84 -1.33 8.01
CA VAL A 68 -1.41 -1.53 6.68
C VAL A 68 -1.62 -3.02 6.46
N PHE A 69 -2.87 -3.45 6.54
CA PHE A 69 -3.26 -4.82 6.25
C PHE A 69 -3.54 -4.95 4.76
N TRP A 70 -3.09 -6.02 4.14
CA TRP A 70 -3.27 -6.26 2.71
C TRP A 70 -3.70 -7.69 2.44
N ALA A 71 -4.27 -7.91 1.25
CA ALA A 71 -4.72 -9.21 0.79
C ALA A 71 -4.28 -9.50 -0.64
N LYS A 72 -4.05 -10.78 -0.92
CA LYS A 72 -3.84 -11.34 -2.26
C LYS A 72 -5.13 -12.00 -2.73
N GLY A 73 -5.86 -11.33 -3.63
CA GLY A 73 -7.28 -11.63 -3.83
C GLY A 73 -8.02 -11.43 -2.50
N ASP A 74 -8.71 -12.45 -2.04
CA ASP A 74 -9.46 -12.45 -0.77
C ASP A 74 -8.65 -12.97 0.43
N GLU A 75 -7.40 -13.39 0.22
CA GLU A 75 -6.53 -13.93 1.26
C GLU A 75 -5.80 -12.82 2.01
N TRP A 76 -6.32 -12.45 3.18
CA TRP A 76 -5.71 -11.49 4.09
C TRP A 76 -4.46 -12.04 4.76
N GLN A 77 -3.43 -11.21 4.80
CA GLN A 77 -2.16 -11.57 5.40
C GLN A 77 -2.19 -11.30 6.91
N GLU A 78 -1.60 -12.20 7.69
CA GLU A 78 -1.57 -12.10 9.16
C GLU A 78 -0.67 -10.96 9.66
N THR A 79 0.42 -10.69 8.92
CA THR A 79 1.41 -9.67 9.28
C THR A 79 1.19 -8.40 8.46
N PRO A 80 0.75 -7.30 9.07
CA PRO A 80 0.61 -6.02 8.38
C PRO A 80 1.97 -5.36 8.13
N LEU A 81 1.97 -4.30 7.32
CA LEU A 81 3.10 -3.37 7.24
C LEU A 81 2.94 -2.27 8.29
N ASP A 82 3.93 -2.13 9.16
CA ASP A 82 3.96 -1.03 10.13
C ASP A 82 4.34 0.29 9.45
N ALA A 83 3.50 1.31 9.60
CA ALA A 83 3.87 2.67 9.25
C ALA A 83 4.66 3.33 10.38
N LYS A 84 5.70 4.07 10.02
CA LYS A 84 6.55 4.81 10.97
C LYS A 84 6.33 6.30 10.81
N ARG A 85 6.30 7.02 11.93
CA ARG A 85 6.09 8.48 11.94
C ARG A 85 7.12 9.17 11.03
N SER A 86 6.65 10.12 10.24
CA SER A 86 7.45 10.83 9.24
C SER A 86 7.49 12.33 9.54
N TRP A 87 6.43 13.07 9.25
CA TRP A 87 6.35 14.52 9.42
C TRP A 87 4.97 14.94 9.95
N PHE A 88 4.78 16.23 10.23
CA PHE A 88 3.49 16.79 10.67
C PHE A 88 3.08 17.97 9.79
N ASP A 89 1.78 18.08 9.51
CA ASP A 89 1.25 19.21 8.77
C ASP A 89 1.17 20.48 9.64
N SER A 90 0.81 21.61 9.03
CA SER A 90 0.68 22.90 9.73
C SER A 90 -0.42 22.93 10.80
N ARG A 91 -1.28 21.90 10.86
CA ARG A 91 -2.33 21.73 11.86
C ARG A 91 -1.92 20.74 12.96
N GLY A 92 -0.69 20.21 12.92
CA GLY A 92 -0.17 19.25 13.87
C GLY A 92 -0.64 17.81 13.65
N ASN A 93 -1.33 17.53 12.53
CA ASN A 93 -1.68 16.16 12.17
C ASN A 93 -0.42 15.43 11.69
N VAL A 94 -0.40 14.12 11.92
CA VAL A 94 0.82 13.32 11.76
C VAL A 94 0.74 12.51 10.47
N TRP A 95 1.83 12.51 9.72
CA TRP A 95 2.04 11.67 8.57
C TRP A 95 3.00 10.53 8.92
N TYR A 96 2.69 9.34 8.43
CA TYR A 96 3.47 8.11 8.61
C TYR A 96 3.83 7.55 7.23
N ASN A 97 5.02 6.98 7.13
CA ASN A 97 5.46 6.29 5.92
C ASN A 97 5.53 4.79 6.20
N PHE A 98 5.04 3.97 5.28
CA PHE A 98 5.26 2.53 5.30
C PHE A 98 5.93 2.11 3.99
N ALA A 99 6.71 1.03 4.08
CA ALA A 99 7.25 0.34 2.92
C ALA A 99 7.52 -1.11 3.31
N GLY A 100 7.18 -2.04 2.44
CA GLY A 100 7.46 -3.45 2.68
C GLY A 100 7.16 -4.33 1.48
N SER A 101 7.53 -5.59 1.59
CA SER A 101 7.13 -6.59 0.60
C SER A 101 5.67 -6.94 0.82
N ALA A 102 4.90 -6.95 -0.27
CA ALA A 102 3.50 -7.36 -0.26
C ALA A 102 3.19 -8.16 -1.53
N PRO A 103 3.76 -9.37 -1.70
CA PRO A 103 3.74 -10.08 -2.98
C PRO A 103 2.33 -10.41 -3.45
N GLY A 104 2.00 -9.94 -4.65
CA GLY A 104 0.67 -10.10 -5.20
C GLY A 104 -0.43 -9.40 -4.41
N ALA A 105 -0.15 -8.30 -3.71
CA ALA A 105 -1.19 -7.51 -3.05
C ALA A 105 -2.19 -6.94 -4.06
N THR A 106 -3.48 -7.05 -3.74
CA THR A 106 -4.60 -6.61 -4.59
C THR A 106 -5.48 -5.60 -3.90
N GLN A 107 -5.58 -5.68 -2.57
CA GLN A 107 -6.37 -4.76 -1.78
C GLN A 107 -5.75 -4.57 -0.39
N PHE A 108 -6.08 -3.46 0.25
CA PHE A 108 -5.59 -3.14 1.58
C PHE A 108 -6.54 -2.23 2.37
N TYR A 109 -6.36 -2.18 3.68
CA TYR A 109 -6.97 -1.19 4.57
C TYR A 109 -5.97 -0.71 5.62
N LEU A 110 -6.27 0.42 6.25
CA LEU A 110 -5.47 0.94 7.35
C LEU A 110 -6.15 0.63 8.68
N LYS A 111 -5.34 0.33 9.69
CA LYS A 111 -5.77 0.27 11.08
C LYS A 111 -4.87 1.15 11.92
N LEU A 112 -5.48 1.92 12.81
CA LEU A 112 -4.78 2.69 13.82
C LEU A 112 -5.23 2.23 15.20
N THR A 113 -4.27 1.94 16.07
CA THR A 113 -4.49 1.61 17.47
C THR A 113 -3.83 2.68 18.34
N CYS A 114 -4.62 3.35 19.17
CA CYS A 114 -4.18 4.38 20.11
C CYS A 114 -4.86 4.11 21.45
N LEU A 115 -4.14 3.49 22.39
CA LEU A 115 -4.70 2.93 23.63
C LEU A 115 -5.83 1.92 23.34
N ASP A 116 -7.03 2.17 23.85
CA ASP A 116 -8.26 1.40 23.66
C ASP A 116 -9.03 1.79 22.38
N ARG A 117 -8.60 2.87 21.72
CA ARG A 117 -9.22 3.34 20.49
C ARG A 117 -8.63 2.63 19.28
N VAL A 118 -9.50 1.96 18.52
CA VAL A 118 -9.16 1.35 17.23
C VAL A 118 -9.96 2.04 16.13
N LEU A 119 -9.26 2.56 15.13
CA LEU A 119 -9.83 3.18 13.94
C LEU A 119 -9.45 2.37 12.71
N TYR A 120 -10.36 2.30 11.75
CA TYR A 120 -10.15 1.64 10.47
C TYR A 120 -10.38 2.64 9.35
N ASP A 121 -9.55 2.55 8.30
CA ASP A 121 -9.81 3.18 7.02
C ASP A 121 -9.84 2.10 5.92
N PRO A 122 -11.02 1.53 5.63
CA PRO A 122 -11.22 0.60 4.52
C PRO A 122 -11.47 1.34 3.19
N GLY A 123 -11.07 2.62 3.07
CA GLY A 123 -11.44 3.44 1.92
C GLY A 123 -12.95 3.68 1.88
N ASN A 124 -13.57 3.46 0.72
CA ASN A 124 -15.02 3.66 0.52
C ASN A 124 -15.83 2.41 0.93
N PHE A 125 -15.57 1.86 2.12
CA PHE A 125 -16.20 0.64 2.66
C PHE A 125 -15.96 -0.66 1.88
N VAL A 126 -15.02 -0.67 0.92
CA VAL A 126 -14.73 -1.81 0.03
C VAL A 126 -13.22 -2.12 -0.08
N ASN A 127 -12.43 -1.63 0.87
CA ASN A 127 -10.97 -1.61 0.84
C ASN A 127 -10.41 -0.73 -0.29
N TYR A 128 -9.15 -0.35 -0.16
CA TYR A 128 -8.42 0.25 -1.26
C TYR A 128 -8.01 -0.84 -2.25
N GLN A 129 -8.31 -0.64 -3.52
CA GLN A 129 -7.92 -1.54 -4.59
C GLN A 129 -6.58 -1.09 -5.17
N ILE A 130 -5.60 -2.00 -5.19
CA ILE A 130 -4.27 -1.75 -5.77
C ILE A 130 -4.39 -1.94 -7.27
N GLN A 131 -4.29 -0.84 -8.01
CA GLN A 131 -4.17 -0.90 -9.46
C GLN A 131 -2.74 -1.34 -9.81
N ARG A 132 -2.64 -2.34 -10.68
CA ARG A 132 -1.39 -2.79 -11.29
C ARG A 132 -1.48 -2.39 -12.75
N ASP A 133 -0.61 -1.49 -13.18
CA ASP A 133 -0.46 -1.14 -14.59
C ASP A 133 0.54 -2.08 -15.28
#